data_AF-A0A950CAW3-F1
#
_entry.id   AF-A0A950CAW3-F1
#
_cell.length_a   1.000
_cell.length_b   1.000
_cell.length_c   1.000
_cell.angle_alpha   90.00
_cell.angle_beta   90.00
_cell.angle_gamma   90.00
#
_symmetry.space_group_name_H-M   'P 1'
#
loop_
_entity.id
_entity.type
_entity.pdbx_description
1 polymer ?
#
loop_
_entity_poly.entity_id
_entity_poly.type
_entity_poly.pdbx_seq_one_letter_code
_entity_poly.pdbx_strand_id
1 'polypeptide(L)'
;TSLERHEHIHSVICVRGRGYAIVGDEVHDVEEFDHIYVPANARHQFVNRGDEAFGFLCIVDTDRDRPQALGPDELAGLRAHPVLASKIRTAS
;
A
#
# COMPACT_ATOMS: atom_id res chain seq x y z
N THR A 1 0.93 -1.79 -9.57
CA THR A 1 0.93 -1.81 -8.10
C THR A 1 -0.41 -2.36 -7.64
N SER A 2 -0.44 -3.31 -6.71
CA SER A 2 -1.67 -3.93 -6.21
C SER A 2 -2.35 -3.01 -5.19
N LEU A 3 -3.69 -3.03 -5.14
CA LEU A 3 -4.49 -2.45 -4.06
C LEU A 3 -5.30 -3.60 -3.48
N GLU A 4 -4.91 -4.06 -2.31
CA GLU A 4 -5.37 -5.33 -1.75
C GLU A 4 -5.39 -5.30 -0.22
N ARG A 5 -5.93 -6.37 0.37
CA ARG A 5 -5.84 -6.68 1.80
C ARG A 5 -5.69 -8.19 1.99
N HIS A 6 -5.23 -8.59 3.17
CA HIS A 6 -5.10 -9.98 3.58
C HIS A 6 -4.85 -10.03 5.09
N GLU A 7 -4.96 -11.20 5.70
CA GLU A 7 -4.78 -11.39 7.14
C GLU A 7 -3.31 -11.22 7.56
N HIS A 8 -2.35 -11.76 6.80
CA HIS A 8 -0.94 -11.60 7.14
C HIS A 8 -0.49 -10.14 7.12
N ILE A 9 0.46 -9.80 7.98
CA ILE A 9 1.01 -8.44 8.11
C ILE A 9 2.13 -8.20 7.11
N HIS A 10 2.50 -6.94 6.90
CA HIS A 10 3.78 -6.58 6.27
C HIS A 10 4.63 -5.72 7.21
N SER A 11 5.93 -6.01 7.22
CA SER A 11 6.96 -5.09 7.71
C SER A 11 7.79 -4.63 6.51
N VAL A 12 7.62 -3.37 6.11
CA VAL A 12 8.20 -2.82 4.88
C VAL A 12 9.28 -1.80 5.23
N ILE A 13 10.47 -1.92 4.63
CA ILE A 13 11.55 -0.94 4.74
C ILE A 13 11.85 -0.40 3.35
N CYS A 14 11.68 0.90 3.16
CA CYS A 14 12.01 1.56 1.90
C CYS A 14 13.54 1.61 1.74
N VAL A 15 14.05 1.27 0.55
CA VAL A 15 15.50 1.19 0.30
C VAL A 15 15.94 1.92 -0.96
N ARG A 16 14.99 2.48 -1.73
CA ARG A 16 15.29 3.28 -2.91
C ARG A 16 14.18 4.27 -3.22
N GLY A 17 14.54 5.53 -3.43
CA GLY A 17 13.64 6.56 -3.92
C GLY A 17 12.50 6.91 -2.97
N ARG A 18 11.41 7.48 -3.50
CA ARG A 18 10.27 7.98 -2.70
C ARG A 18 8.91 7.58 -3.25
N GLY A 19 7.93 7.47 -2.37
CA GLY A 19 6.58 7.06 -2.73
C GLY A 19 5.53 7.45 -1.71
N TYR A 20 4.33 6.92 -1.94
CA TYR A 20 3.26 6.88 -0.96
C TYR A 20 3.10 5.45 -0.44
N ALA A 21 3.03 5.30 0.87
CA ALA A 21 2.47 4.12 1.53
C ALA A 21 1.02 4.46 1.95
N ILE A 22 0.06 3.75 1.36
CA ILE A 22 -1.35 3.88 1.69
C ILE A 22 -1.69 2.70 2.60
N VAL A 23 -2.18 2.98 3.82
CA VAL A 23 -2.52 1.95 4.81
C VAL A 23 -3.84 2.33 5.48
N GLY A 24 -4.88 1.53 5.24
CA GLY A 24 -6.23 1.86 5.71
C GLY A 24 -6.75 3.14 5.05
N ASP A 25 -6.99 4.16 5.89
CA ASP A 25 -7.42 5.50 5.50
C ASP A 25 -6.28 6.52 5.42
N GLU A 26 -5.06 6.11 5.74
CA GLU A 26 -3.91 6.99 5.86
C GLU A 26 -3.01 6.93 4.63
N VAL A 27 -2.37 8.07 4.35
CA VAL A 27 -1.34 8.21 3.32
C VAL A 27 -0.09 8.74 3.98
N HIS A 28 1.01 7.99 3.86
CA HIS A 28 2.31 8.40 4.33
C HIS A 28 3.20 8.68 3.12
N ASP A 29 3.81 9.87 3.06
CA ASP A 29 5.00 10.07 2.22
C ASP A 29 6.13 9.24 2.84
N VAL A 30 6.84 8.47 2.01
CA VAL A 30 7.92 7.58 2.45
C VAL A 30 9.14 7.74 1.54
N GLU A 31 10.32 7.68 2.16
CA GLU A 31 11.63 7.71 1.50
C GLU A 31 12.57 6.63 2.06
N GLU A 32 13.82 6.63 1.63
CA GLU A 32 14.80 5.62 2.02
C GLU A 32 14.95 5.50 3.54
N PHE A 33 14.94 4.25 4.02
CA PHE A 33 15.00 3.83 5.42
C PHE A 33 13.76 4.08 6.28
N ASP A 34 12.68 4.63 5.72
CA ASP A 34 11.40 4.61 6.41
C ASP A 34 10.86 3.19 6.56
N HIS A 35 10.31 2.91 7.74
CA HIS A 35 9.64 1.65 8.05
C HIS A 35 8.13 1.85 8.09
N ILE A 36 7.40 0.96 7.41
CA ILE A 36 5.95 0.91 7.39
C ILE A 36 5.49 -0.46 7.87
N TYR A 37 4.65 -0.43 8.91
CA TYR A 37 3.90 -1.61 9.35
C TYR A 37 2.51 -1.58 8.71
N VAL A 38 2.15 -2.66 8.01
CA VAL A 38 0.79 -2.86 7.48
C VAL A 38 0.07 -3.87 8.37
N PRO A 39 -0.93 -3.45 9.17
CA PRO A 39 -1.68 -4.34 10.03
C PRO A 39 -2.52 -5.36 9.25
N ALA A 40 -2.90 -6.45 9.93
CA ALA A 40 -3.80 -7.46 9.39
C ALA A 40 -5.09 -6.83 8.84
N ASN A 41 -5.49 -7.26 7.65
CA ASN A 41 -6.67 -6.81 6.92
C ASN A 41 -6.72 -5.30 6.57
N ALA A 42 -5.66 -4.54 6.86
CA ALA A 42 -5.54 -3.18 6.36
C ALA A 42 -5.40 -3.21 4.84
N ARG A 43 -6.29 -2.50 4.15
CA ARG A 43 -6.10 -2.22 2.71
C ARG A 43 -4.82 -1.43 2.53
N HIS A 44 -4.01 -1.80 1.57
CA HIS A 44 -2.73 -1.14 1.37
C HIS A 44 -2.30 -1.09 -0.08
N GLN A 45 -1.46 -0.10 -0.37
CA GLN A 45 -0.83 0.08 -1.67
C GLN A 45 0.42 0.96 -1.55
N PHE A 46 1.47 0.58 -2.27
CA PHE A 46 2.69 1.37 -2.41
C PHE A 46 2.76 1.99 -3.81
N VAL A 47 2.89 3.32 -3.89
CA VAL A 47 2.85 4.07 -5.15
C VAL A 47 4.13 4.88 -5.33
N ASN A 48 4.83 4.66 -6.44
CA ASN A 48 5.99 5.47 -6.80
C ASN A 48 5.56 6.93 -7.11
N ARG A 49 6.26 7.90 -6.51
CA ARG A 49 6.04 9.35 -6.69
C ARG A 49 7.25 10.06 -7.31
N GLY A 50 8.34 9.34 -7.56
CA GLY A 50 9.57 9.86 -8.16
C GLY A 50 9.73 9.47 -9.62
N ASP A 51 10.73 10.08 -10.26
CA ASP A 51 11.17 9.74 -11.62
C ASP A 51 12.14 8.53 -11.62
N GLU A 52 12.66 8.17 -10.44
CA GLU A 52 13.44 6.96 -10.23
C GLU A 52 12.57 5.81 -9.71
N ALA A 53 13.12 4.59 -9.72
CA ALA A 53 12.42 3.43 -9.18
C ALA A 53 12.25 3.54 -7.67
N PHE A 54 11.01 3.38 -7.19
CA PHE A 54 10.72 3.20 -5.77
C PHE A 54 10.87 1.72 -5.39
N GLY A 55 11.71 1.43 -4.42
CA GLY A 55 12.06 0.06 -4.00
C GLY A 55 12.04 -0.12 -2.49
N PHE A 56 11.61 -1.30 -2.05
CA PHE A 56 11.49 -1.64 -0.64
C PHE A 56 11.76 -3.12 -0.40
N LEU A 57 12.17 -3.45 0.83
CA LEU A 57 12.18 -4.80 1.37
C LEU A 57 10.82 -5.05 2.03
N CYS A 58 10.21 -6.19 1.76
CA CYS A 58 8.92 -6.57 2.31
C CYS A 58 9.05 -7.90 3.05
N ILE A 59 8.92 -7.86 4.38
CA ILE A 59 8.99 -9.03 5.24
C ILE A 59 7.56 -9.48 5.57
N VAL A 60 7.29 -10.76 5.30
CA VAL A 60 6.01 -11.46 5.53
C VAL A 60 6.27 -12.85 6.06
N ASP A 61 5.22 -13.47 6.61
CA ASP A 61 5.25 -14.85 7.05
C ASP A 61 5.40 -15.83 5.87
N THR A 62 6.08 -16.96 6.12
CA THR A 62 6.26 -18.01 5.11
C THR A 62 4.93 -18.70 4.80
N ASP A 63 4.17 -19.05 5.83
CA ASP A 63 2.80 -19.54 5.71
C ASP A 63 1.84 -18.37 5.86
N ARG A 64 1.05 -18.08 4.81
CA ARG A 64 0.18 -16.91 4.74
C ARG A 64 -0.98 -17.08 3.78
N ASP A 65 -2.04 -16.32 4.01
CA ASP A 65 -3.22 -16.28 3.16
C ASP A 65 -2.96 -15.58 1.82
N ARG A 66 -3.91 -15.74 0.88
CA ARG A 66 -3.83 -15.09 -0.43
C ARG A 66 -4.33 -13.65 -0.34
N PRO A 67 -3.69 -12.71 -1.07
CA PRO A 67 -4.23 -11.37 -1.21
C PRO A 67 -5.64 -11.35 -1.79
N GLN A 68 -6.45 -10.43 -1.27
CA GLN A 68 -7.81 -10.16 -1.70
C GLN A 68 -7.87 -8.79 -2.36
N ALA A 69 -8.30 -8.75 -3.62
CA ALA A 69 -8.66 -7.50 -4.26
C ALA A 69 -9.86 -6.86 -3.55
N LEU A 70 -9.91 -5.53 -3.55
CA LEU A 70 -11.02 -4.79 -2.96
C LEU A 70 -12.29 -4.93 -3.81
N GLY A 71 -13.44 -5.05 -3.15
CA GLY A 71 -14.74 -5.09 -3.83
C GLY A 71 -15.18 -3.74 -4.41
N PRO A 72 -16.23 -3.71 -5.25
CA PRO A 72 -16.72 -2.48 -5.87
C PRO A 72 -17.07 -1.36 -4.87
N ASP A 73 -17.73 -1.70 -3.76
CA ASP A 73 -18.15 -0.72 -2.74
C ASP A 73 -16.95 -0.13 -1.98
N GLU A 74 -15.94 -0.96 -1.69
CA GLU A 74 -14.69 -0.51 -1.05
C GLU A 74 -13.92 0.43 -1.99
N LEU A 75 -13.84 0.10 -3.28
CA LEU A 75 -13.25 0.99 -4.29
C LEU A 75 -14.04 2.31 -4.40
N ALA A 76 -15.37 2.26 -4.38
CA ALA A 76 -16.20 3.46 -4.43
C ALA A 76 -15.94 4.37 -3.22
N GLY A 77 -15.84 3.80 -2.02
CA GLY A 77 -15.48 4.53 -0.80
C GLY A 77 -14.12 5.21 -0.91
N LEU A 78 -13.11 4.49 -1.40
CA LEU A 78 -11.76 5.06 -1.61
C LEU A 78 -11.75 6.19 -2.64
N ARG A 79 -12.54 6.08 -3.72
CA ARG A 79 -12.66 7.11 -4.76
C ARG A 79 -13.43 8.34 -4.30
N ALA A 80 -14.31 8.21 -3.32
CA ALA A 80 -15.01 9.33 -2.71
C ALA A 80 -14.19 10.01 -1.59
N HIS A 81 -13.17 9.36 -1.07
CA HIS A 81 -12.37 9.89 0.04
C HIS A 81 -11.49 11.06 -0.42
N PRO A 82 -11.53 12.23 0.25
CA PRO A 82 -10.95 13.48 -0.24
C PRO A 82 -9.43 13.44 -0.49
N VAL A 83 -8.71 12.64 0.30
CA VAL A 83 -7.24 12.47 0.15
C VAL A 83 -6.90 11.26 -0.73
N LEU A 84 -7.33 10.06 -0.34
CA LEU A 84 -6.99 8.79 -0.96
C LEU A 84 -7.30 8.72 -2.47
N ALA A 85 -8.41 9.32 -2.92
CA ALA A 85 -8.86 9.24 -4.30
C ALA A 85 -7.79 9.64 -5.32
N SER A 86 -6.96 10.63 -5.00
CA SER A 86 -5.87 11.10 -5.87
C SER A 86 -4.58 10.29 -5.77
N LYS A 87 -4.44 9.49 -4.71
CA LYS A 87 -3.19 8.81 -4.33
C LYS A 87 -3.19 7.34 -4.72
N ILE A 88 -4.34 6.67 -4.66
CA ILE A 88 -4.45 5.27 -5.09
C ILE A 88 -4.25 5.10 -6.60
N ARG A 89 -3.95 3.87 -7.01
CA ARG A 89 -3.87 3.40 -8.40
C ARG A 89 -4.67 2.11 -8.51
N THR A 90 -5.67 2.10 -9.37
CA THR A 90 -6.40 0.86 -9.72
C THR A 90 -5.90 0.38 -11.07
N ALA A 91 -5.95 -0.93 -11.32
CA ALA A 91 -5.75 -1.44 -12.68
C ALA A 91 -6.76 -0.76 -13.63
N SER A 92 -6.29 -0.40 -14.83
CA SER A 92 -7.15 0.08 -15.91
C SER A 92 -7.98 -1.07 -16.49
#